data_AF-A0A7C4S967-F1
#
_entry.id   AF-A0A7C4S967-F1
#
_cell.length_a   1.000
_cell.length_b   1.000
_cell.length_c   1.000
_cell.angle_alpha   90.00
_cell.angle_beta   90.00
_cell.angle_gamma   90.00
#
_symmetry.space_group_name_H-M   'P 1'
#
loop_
_entity.id
_entity.type
_entity.pdbx_description
1 polymer ?
#
loop_
_entity_poly.entity_id
_entity_poly.type
_entity_poly.pdbx_seq_one_letter_code
_entity_poly.pdbx_strand_id
1 'polypeptide(L)'
;MPGWQDPAYWNYVNDEIDALGKKISLSEFQDLETRNKLYREATELCIHDSIRLWVATRLDAYMLNPNLKGVTNDVGAGLRGTWNMREAWIPGKDTLVFGHLWVWTETTTWNWIGGFQDVYSVDVRKATYDSPVYRHPFTGLPMPFRASYEVETAGPFGKLTVPEGTYTWDAKEDKWVSVAGKEATSKITWDLSKYFNSKWHHGQPITIADILFFLASQIENTYDEDKAAMESAIAETVKVTLDKFVGIRILDEKTVEIYVNYWHFDPNYIAEFGSPLGVDYAMYYSETPPWELMAAMNELVFTKKQAAYGQTTAEKLGIPWLSVVLRDHAEMVKNVLEEFIQKGYFPENYFKLGDKLYATKDQALARYRAAVSWFNEHEHMQISNGPYYLNRFDSAAQYAELKAFRDPTYPFKPGDWYYGEPEMVEVIDVKVSDIIAGDEAVFTAELSGPGTLGAKYLIVNPATGQVLGFGEAEKISPTTFRIKLSKGFTWEIGPGTYNLVIGAYSDRVAFVSEAIESFSVLKREVAPATVTLTKSIVETTSIVSTVTAMPVEVIGIFAVILIVAVALTAILSRRMKKST
;
A
#
# COMPACT_ATOMS: atom_id res chain seq x y z
N MET A 1 1.39 -5.29 12.62
CA MET A 1 0.70 -4.54 13.71
C MET A 1 1.54 -3.35 14.20
N PRO A 2 0.96 -2.33 14.88
CA PRO A 2 1.73 -1.25 15.50
C PRO A 2 2.80 -1.79 16.47
N GLY A 3 3.98 -1.18 16.46
CA GLY A 3 5.13 -1.57 17.29
C GLY A 3 6.24 -2.30 16.54
N TRP A 4 5.99 -2.79 15.32
CA TRP A 4 7.02 -3.33 14.40
C TRP A 4 7.87 -4.47 15.00
N GLN A 5 7.36 -5.15 16.04
CA GLN A 5 8.06 -6.18 16.81
C GLN A 5 9.30 -5.67 17.56
N ASP A 6 9.50 -4.35 17.61
CA ASP A 6 10.57 -3.77 18.39
C ASP A 6 10.25 -3.90 19.88
N PRO A 7 11.07 -4.59 20.69
CA PRO A 7 10.79 -4.79 22.11
C PRO A 7 10.80 -3.48 22.91
N ALA A 8 11.35 -2.38 22.38
CA ALA A 8 11.29 -1.06 23.00
C ALA A 8 9.96 -0.33 22.73
N TYR A 9 9.14 -0.79 21.79
CA TYR A 9 7.88 -0.14 21.41
C TYR A 9 6.65 -0.81 22.03
N TRP A 10 5.53 -0.06 22.05
CA TRP A 10 4.22 -0.65 22.33
C TRP A 10 3.77 -1.53 21.15
N ASN A 11 3.84 -2.84 21.33
CA ASN A 11 3.43 -3.83 20.35
C ASN A 11 1.97 -4.21 20.57
N TYR A 12 1.09 -3.63 19.75
CA TYR A 12 -0.31 -4.02 19.77
C TYR A 12 -0.46 -5.42 19.13
N VAL A 13 -1.26 -6.29 19.75
CA VAL A 13 -1.47 -7.68 19.31
C VAL A 13 -2.95 -7.92 19.07
N ASN A 14 -3.27 -8.42 17.88
CA ASN A 14 -4.53 -9.08 17.56
C ASN A 14 -4.21 -10.16 16.51
N ASP A 15 -4.37 -11.43 16.88
CA ASP A 15 -3.95 -12.56 16.05
C ASP A 15 -4.75 -12.66 14.75
N GLU A 16 -6.03 -12.31 14.78
CA GLU A 16 -6.91 -12.38 13.60
C GLU A 16 -6.57 -11.28 12.59
N ILE A 17 -6.42 -10.04 13.05
CA ILE A 17 -6.04 -8.90 12.21
C ILE A 17 -4.63 -9.09 11.66
N ASP A 18 -3.69 -9.61 12.47
CA ASP A 18 -2.34 -9.92 12.00
C ASP A 18 -2.36 -11.03 10.94
N ALA A 19 -3.15 -12.09 11.14
CA ALA A 19 -3.31 -13.15 10.14
C ALA A 19 -3.93 -12.65 8.83
N LEU A 20 -4.98 -11.82 8.90
CA LEU A 20 -5.59 -11.22 7.71
C LEU A 20 -4.64 -10.24 7.01
N GLY A 21 -3.96 -9.40 7.78
CA GLY A 21 -2.97 -8.44 7.28
C GLY A 21 -1.80 -9.12 6.56
N LYS A 22 -1.28 -10.22 7.13
CA LYS A 22 -0.24 -11.05 6.50
C LYS A 22 -0.74 -11.66 5.19
N LYS A 23 -1.94 -12.25 5.17
CA LYS A 23 -2.52 -12.81 3.93
C LYS A 23 -2.64 -11.76 2.84
N ILE A 24 -3.11 -10.56 3.19
CA ILE A 24 -3.23 -9.44 2.26
C ILE A 24 -1.85 -9.00 1.76
N SER A 25 -0.92 -8.70 2.67
CA SER A 25 0.40 -8.15 2.35
C SER A 25 1.27 -9.11 1.56
N LEU A 26 1.14 -10.41 1.80
CA LEU A 26 1.92 -11.47 1.14
C LEU A 26 1.22 -12.06 -0.08
N SER A 27 0.08 -11.48 -0.45
CA SER A 27 -0.75 -11.87 -1.59
C SER A 27 -1.19 -13.35 -1.53
N GLU A 28 -1.59 -13.80 -0.34
CA GLU A 28 -2.11 -15.15 -0.06
C GLU A 28 -3.62 -15.22 -0.33
N PHE A 29 -3.99 -14.89 -1.56
CA PHE A 29 -5.35 -15.02 -2.08
C PHE A 29 -5.31 -15.55 -3.52
N GLN A 30 -6.42 -16.11 -3.99
CA GLN A 30 -6.48 -16.78 -5.30
C GLN A 30 -7.06 -15.89 -6.42
N ASP A 31 -7.75 -14.81 -6.06
CA ASP A 31 -8.44 -13.92 -6.99
C ASP A 31 -8.78 -12.57 -6.34
N LEU A 32 -9.27 -11.64 -7.17
CA LEU A 32 -9.69 -10.31 -6.75
C LEU A 32 -10.85 -10.35 -5.74
N GLU A 33 -11.79 -11.28 -5.88
CA GLU A 33 -12.95 -11.39 -5.00
C GLU A 33 -12.53 -11.77 -3.58
N THR A 34 -11.66 -12.77 -3.46
CA THR A 34 -11.07 -13.24 -2.21
C THR A 34 -10.25 -12.14 -1.56
N ARG A 35 -9.42 -11.43 -2.33
CA ARG A 35 -8.67 -10.25 -1.84
C ARG A 35 -9.61 -9.21 -1.26
N ASN A 36 -10.67 -8.85 -1.98
CA ASN A 36 -11.63 -7.84 -1.53
C ASN A 36 -12.38 -8.28 -0.28
N LYS A 37 -12.69 -9.57 -0.14
CA LYS A 37 -13.29 -10.12 1.08
C LYS A 37 -12.34 -9.99 2.28
N LEU A 38 -11.08 -10.38 2.13
CA LEU A 38 -10.06 -10.23 3.18
C LEU A 38 -9.92 -8.77 3.63
N TYR A 39 -9.88 -7.82 2.69
CA TYR A 39 -9.82 -6.40 3.01
C TYR A 39 -11.05 -5.92 3.79
N ARG A 40 -12.26 -6.38 3.44
CA ARG A 40 -13.48 -6.01 4.16
C ARG A 40 -13.46 -6.55 5.59
N GLU A 41 -13.15 -7.82 5.77
CA GLU A 41 -13.03 -8.46 7.09
C GLU A 41 -11.97 -7.76 7.95
N ALA A 42 -10.77 -7.53 7.40
CA ALA A 42 -9.71 -6.84 8.12
C ALA A 42 -10.08 -5.40 8.46
N THR A 43 -10.78 -4.68 7.58
CA THR A 43 -11.22 -3.30 7.81
C THR A 43 -12.29 -3.24 8.89
N GLU A 44 -13.28 -4.13 8.85
CA GLU A 44 -14.32 -4.24 9.86
C GLU A 44 -13.73 -4.50 11.26
N LEU A 45 -12.82 -5.47 11.37
CA LEU A 45 -12.12 -5.75 12.62
C LEU A 45 -11.26 -4.57 13.08
N CYS A 46 -10.52 -3.93 12.18
CA CYS A 46 -9.77 -2.72 12.51
C CYS A 46 -10.69 -1.63 13.07
N ILE A 47 -11.91 -1.45 12.52
CA ILE A 47 -12.94 -0.51 12.99
C ILE A 47 -13.41 -0.87 14.39
N HIS A 48 -13.73 -2.14 14.64
CA HIS A 48 -14.16 -2.58 15.97
C HIS A 48 -13.06 -2.42 17.03
N ASP A 49 -11.82 -2.78 16.71
CA ASP A 49 -10.69 -2.69 17.63
C ASP A 49 -10.05 -1.29 17.67
N SER A 50 -10.50 -0.39 16.81
CA SER A 50 -9.98 0.98 16.66
C SER A 50 -8.45 1.02 16.44
N ILE A 51 -7.91 0.06 15.70
CA ILE A 51 -6.46 0.00 15.43
C ILE A 51 -6.10 1.08 14.43
N ARG A 52 -5.48 2.15 14.92
CA ARG A 52 -5.07 3.33 14.13
C ARG A 52 -6.20 4.04 13.38
N LEU A 53 -7.46 3.73 13.67
CA LEU A 53 -8.60 4.46 13.12
C LEU A 53 -8.90 5.69 13.96
N TRP A 54 -9.48 6.71 13.31
CA TRP A 54 -9.76 8.03 13.89
C TRP A 54 -8.50 8.81 14.33
N VAL A 55 -7.31 8.37 13.93
CA VAL A 55 -6.05 9.05 14.28
C VAL A 55 -5.93 10.40 13.57
N ALA A 56 -6.14 10.43 12.24
CA ALA A 56 -6.34 11.65 11.46
C ALA A 56 -6.70 11.34 9.99
N THR A 57 -7.63 12.10 9.42
CA THR A 57 -7.69 12.36 7.97
C THR A 57 -7.61 13.87 7.81
N ARG A 58 -6.71 14.35 6.96
CA ARG A 58 -6.53 15.79 6.71
C ARG A 58 -6.82 16.08 5.24
N LEU A 59 -7.60 17.12 5.00
CA LEU A 59 -7.65 17.78 3.71
C LEU A 59 -6.53 18.82 3.72
N ASP A 60 -5.40 18.47 3.11
CA ASP A 60 -4.24 19.37 3.05
C ASP A 60 -4.43 20.39 1.92
N ALA A 61 -4.38 21.67 2.28
CA ALA A 61 -4.37 22.76 1.32
C ALA A 61 -2.93 23.21 1.06
N TYR A 62 -2.51 23.19 -0.20
CA TYR A 62 -1.21 23.69 -0.60
C TYR A 62 -1.31 25.09 -1.20
N MET A 63 -0.47 26.00 -0.74
CA MET A 63 -0.35 27.33 -1.33
C MET A 63 0.66 27.30 -2.47
N LEU A 64 0.23 27.72 -3.65
CA LEU A 64 1.05 27.75 -4.85
C LEU A 64 1.26 29.18 -5.35
N ASN A 65 2.42 29.42 -5.96
CA ASN A 65 2.59 30.62 -6.77
C ASN A 65 1.62 30.55 -7.97
N PRO A 66 0.83 31.60 -8.28
CA PRO A 66 -0.15 31.57 -9.37
C PRO A 66 0.49 31.37 -10.76
N ASN A 67 1.79 31.66 -10.89
CA ASN A 67 2.55 31.45 -12.12
C ASN A 67 3.23 30.09 -12.20
N LEU A 68 3.11 29.24 -11.17
CA LEU A 68 3.63 27.87 -11.20
C LEU A 68 2.87 27.05 -12.25
N LYS A 69 3.61 26.32 -13.08
CA LYS A 69 3.12 25.41 -14.12
C LYS A 69 3.72 24.02 -13.91
N GLY A 70 3.19 23.03 -14.62
CA GLY A 70 3.71 21.65 -14.57
C GLY A 70 3.35 20.88 -13.29
N VAL A 71 2.30 21.30 -12.58
CA VAL A 71 1.83 20.63 -11.36
C VAL A 71 0.86 19.50 -11.72
N THR A 72 1.14 18.31 -11.21
CA THR A 72 0.25 17.15 -11.23
C THR A 72 -0.47 17.05 -9.88
N ASN A 73 -1.79 17.01 -9.91
CA ASN A 73 -2.61 16.83 -8.73
C ASN A 73 -2.79 15.34 -8.43
N ASP A 74 -1.79 14.76 -7.75
CA ASP A 74 -1.82 13.37 -7.31
C ASP A 74 -2.93 13.19 -6.26
N VAL A 75 -3.87 12.26 -6.52
CA VAL A 75 -5.09 12.09 -5.70
C VAL A 75 -4.76 11.58 -4.30
N GLY A 76 -3.63 10.90 -4.12
CA GLY A 76 -3.18 10.38 -2.82
C GLY A 76 -2.12 11.26 -2.15
N ALA A 77 -1.11 11.69 -2.92
CA ALA A 77 0.05 12.40 -2.38
C ALA A 77 -0.03 13.93 -2.51
N GLY A 78 -1.03 14.46 -3.21
CA GLY A 78 -1.14 15.89 -3.53
C GLY A 78 0.14 16.42 -4.18
N LEU A 79 0.64 17.55 -3.69
CA LEU A 79 1.88 18.13 -4.24
C LEU A 79 3.15 17.33 -3.93
N ARG A 80 3.09 16.38 -2.98
CA ARG A 80 4.26 15.62 -2.53
C ARG A 80 4.55 14.39 -3.38
N GLY A 81 3.79 14.14 -4.44
CA GLY A 81 4.10 13.11 -5.45
C GLY A 81 5.44 13.37 -6.13
N THR A 82 6.14 12.33 -6.59
CA THR A 82 7.46 12.45 -7.27
C THR A 82 7.42 13.37 -8.49
N TRP A 83 6.25 13.51 -9.12
CA TRP A 83 6.02 14.26 -10.36
C TRP A 83 6.29 15.76 -10.21
N ASN A 84 5.89 16.36 -9.09
CA ASN A 84 5.82 17.81 -9.00
C ASN A 84 7.19 18.49 -8.95
N MET A 85 8.15 17.98 -8.19
CA MET A 85 9.50 18.58 -8.15
C MET A 85 10.25 18.46 -9.49
N ARG A 86 9.82 17.52 -10.35
CA ARG A 86 10.42 17.26 -11.67
C ARG A 86 9.86 18.16 -12.75
N GLU A 87 8.55 18.33 -12.70
CA GLU A 87 7.78 18.97 -13.77
C GLU A 87 7.43 20.43 -13.45
N ALA A 88 7.50 20.85 -12.19
CA ALA A 88 7.14 22.21 -11.82
C ALA A 88 8.14 23.24 -12.36
N TRP A 89 7.62 24.35 -12.90
CA TRP A 89 8.42 25.49 -13.36
C TRP A 89 7.63 26.80 -13.30
N ILE A 90 8.35 27.93 -13.29
CA ILE A 90 7.78 29.26 -13.47
C ILE A 90 8.43 29.89 -14.70
N PRO A 91 7.67 30.43 -15.66
CA PRO A 91 8.24 31.09 -16.84
C PRO A 91 9.27 32.16 -16.46
N GLY A 92 10.44 32.10 -17.09
CA GLY A 92 11.54 33.05 -16.87
C GLY A 92 12.31 32.86 -15.55
N LYS A 93 12.07 31.78 -14.80
CA LYS A 93 12.85 31.41 -13.61
C LYS A 93 13.60 30.10 -13.82
N ASP A 94 14.81 30.05 -13.31
CA ASP A 94 15.66 28.84 -13.25
C ASP A 94 15.64 28.17 -11.87
N THR A 95 15.06 28.86 -10.87
CA THR A 95 15.05 28.44 -9.47
C THR A 95 13.62 28.46 -8.92
N LEU A 96 13.27 27.39 -8.21
CA LEU A 96 12.05 27.28 -7.41
C LEU A 96 12.41 27.16 -5.93
N VAL A 97 11.59 27.75 -5.08
CA VAL A 97 11.74 27.67 -3.62
C VAL A 97 10.50 26.97 -3.06
N PHE A 98 10.74 25.85 -2.38
CA PHE A 98 9.69 25.05 -1.73
C PHE A 98 9.72 25.33 -0.23
N GLY A 99 8.58 25.70 0.34
CA GLY A 99 8.42 25.82 1.78
C GLY A 99 8.17 24.45 2.40
N HIS A 100 8.94 24.08 3.42
CA HIS A 100 8.75 22.87 4.20
C HIS A 100 8.76 23.23 5.70
N LEU A 101 8.00 22.51 6.54
CA LEU A 101 7.96 22.79 7.98
C LEU A 101 9.34 22.61 8.63
N TRP A 102 10.00 21.51 8.30
CA TRP A 102 11.40 21.23 8.61
C TRP A 102 12.09 20.67 7.36
N VAL A 103 13.39 20.86 7.22
CA VAL A 103 14.24 20.08 6.30
C VAL A 103 14.89 18.91 7.03
N TRP A 104 15.12 19.05 8.33
CA TRP A 104 15.74 18.02 9.16
C TRP A 104 15.30 18.14 10.62
N THR A 105 15.04 17.03 11.30
CA THR A 105 14.94 16.95 12.75
C THR A 105 15.95 15.94 13.29
N GLU A 106 16.14 15.88 14.61
CA GLU A 106 17.04 14.89 15.25
C GLU A 106 16.66 13.43 14.94
N THR A 107 15.42 13.20 14.51
CA THR A 107 14.90 11.89 14.09
C THR A 107 14.83 11.72 12.56
N THR A 108 15.32 12.70 11.78
CA THR A 108 15.39 12.63 10.31
C THR A 108 16.72 12.01 9.90
N THR A 109 16.65 10.81 9.33
CA THR A 109 17.85 10.04 8.99
C THR A 109 17.84 9.64 7.52
N TRP A 110 18.92 9.96 6.81
CA TRP A 110 19.10 9.63 5.40
C TRP A 110 20.09 8.49 5.30
N ASN A 111 19.61 7.27 5.38
CA ASN A 111 20.41 6.11 5.02
C ASN A 111 19.49 5.11 4.31
N TRP A 112 20.08 4.31 3.44
CA TRP A 112 19.32 3.42 2.57
C TRP A 112 18.78 2.18 3.26
N ILE A 113 19.14 1.94 4.52
CA ILE A 113 18.80 0.73 5.29
C ILE A 113 18.33 1.15 6.69
N GLY A 114 17.03 1.26 6.90
CA GLY A 114 16.48 1.72 8.19
C GLY A 114 16.24 3.23 8.28
N GLY A 115 16.69 4.03 7.31
CA GLY A 115 16.40 5.47 7.21
C GLY A 115 15.21 5.83 6.32
N PHE A 116 15.09 7.13 6.00
CA PHE A 116 14.01 7.73 5.18
C PHE A 116 12.58 7.43 5.67
N GLN A 117 12.38 7.54 6.99
CA GLN A 117 11.12 7.19 7.65
C GLN A 117 10.19 8.38 7.90
N ASP A 118 10.63 9.59 7.53
CA ASP A 118 9.93 10.83 7.81
C ASP A 118 9.69 11.66 6.53
N VAL A 119 8.74 12.58 6.60
CA VAL A 119 8.37 13.41 5.45
C VAL A 119 9.50 14.36 5.00
N TYR A 120 10.37 14.78 5.92
CA TYR A 120 11.45 15.75 5.66
C TYR A 120 12.57 15.14 4.81
N SER A 121 12.90 13.87 5.07
CA SER A 121 13.85 13.11 4.24
C SER A 121 13.22 12.62 2.92
N VAL A 122 12.00 12.08 2.97
CA VAL A 122 11.36 11.45 1.80
C VAL A 122 11.03 12.45 0.69
N ASP A 123 10.61 13.67 1.01
CA ASP A 123 10.20 14.63 -0.02
C ASP A 123 11.39 15.10 -0.85
N VAL A 124 12.55 15.33 -0.24
CA VAL A 124 13.78 15.69 -0.96
C VAL A 124 14.31 14.49 -1.75
N ARG A 125 14.25 13.28 -1.17
CA ARG A 125 14.65 12.03 -1.84
C ARG A 125 13.92 11.78 -3.15
N LYS A 126 12.61 12.04 -3.21
CA LYS A 126 11.80 11.83 -4.43
C LYS A 126 12.31 12.62 -5.65
N ALA A 127 12.97 13.76 -5.43
CA ALA A 127 13.58 14.54 -6.49
C ALA A 127 14.97 14.02 -6.90
N THR A 128 15.64 13.27 -6.03
CA THR A 128 17.00 12.77 -6.26
C THR A 128 17.08 11.31 -6.68
N TYR A 129 15.98 10.57 -6.65
CA TYR A 129 15.94 9.14 -6.98
C TYR A 129 14.84 8.78 -7.98
N ASP A 130 15.18 7.86 -8.88
CA ASP A 130 14.24 7.20 -9.78
C ASP A 130 14.24 5.68 -9.55
N SER A 131 13.05 5.14 -9.27
CA SER A 131 12.79 3.71 -9.12
C SER A 131 12.40 3.02 -10.44
N PRO A 132 12.50 1.68 -10.53
CA PRO A 132 12.11 0.96 -11.75
C PRO A 132 10.61 1.09 -12.03
N VAL A 133 9.81 1.06 -10.96
CA VAL A 133 8.34 1.16 -10.94
C VAL A 133 7.95 2.34 -10.05
N TYR A 134 6.87 3.03 -10.39
CA TYR A 134 6.24 4.02 -9.50
C TYR A 134 4.72 3.88 -9.56
N ARG A 135 3.98 4.54 -8.66
CA ARG A 135 2.52 4.51 -8.65
C ARG A 135 1.92 5.62 -9.50
N HIS A 136 0.97 5.30 -10.36
CA HIS A 136 0.26 6.28 -11.17
C HIS A 136 -0.50 7.29 -10.27
N PRO A 137 -0.37 8.62 -10.50
CA PRO A 137 -0.85 9.65 -9.57
C PRO A 137 -2.36 9.65 -9.35
N PHE A 138 -3.14 9.11 -10.30
CA PHE A 138 -4.59 9.13 -10.21
C PHE A 138 -5.18 7.80 -9.77
N THR A 139 -4.53 6.67 -10.06
CA THR A 139 -5.08 5.33 -9.77
C THR A 139 -4.39 4.64 -8.60
N GLY A 140 -3.18 5.08 -8.24
CA GLY A 140 -2.32 4.39 -7.27
C GLY A 140 -1.76 3.04 -7.74
N LEU A 141 -2.09 2.61 -8.97
CA LEU A 141 -1.60 1.35 -9.54
C LEU A 141 -0.11 1.47 -9.88
N PRO A 142 0.68 0.41 -9.67
CA PRO A 142 2.08 0.40 -10.09
C PRO A 142 2.18 0.50 -11.61
N MET A 143 3.19 1.20 -12.10
CA MET A 143 3.47 1.37 -13.52
C MET A 143 4.98 1.44 -13.78
N PRO A 144 5.44 1.05 -15.00
CA PRO A 144 6.81 1.27 -15.42
C PRO A 144 7.23 2.74 -15.27
N PHE A 145 8.38 2.99 -14.64
CA PHE A 145 8.97 4.32 -14.50
C PHE A 145 10.33 4.35 -15.21
N ARG A 146 11.41 3.97 -14.51
CA ARG A 146 12.77 3.91 -15.10
C ARG A 146 13.14 2.55 -15.68
N ALA A 147 12.31 1.53 -15.53
CA ALA A 147 12.48 0.26 -16.24
C ALA A 147 11.16 -0.19 -16.84
N SER A 148 11.22 -0.96 -17.93
CA SER A 148 10.08 -1.72 -18.44
C SER A 148 10.22 -3.19 -18.06
N TYR A 149 9.10 -3.90 -18.02
CA TYR A 149 9.06 -5.30 -17.61
C TYR A 149 7.98 -6.09 -18.34
N GLU A 150 8.21 -7.40 -18.41
CA GLU A 150 7.22 -8.40 -18.79
C GLU A 150 7.07 -9.41 -17.65
N VAL A 151 5.83 -9.77 -17.33
CA VAL A 151 5.52 -10.71 -16.24
C VAL A 151 4.97 -12.00 -16.82
N GLU A 152 5.58 -13.10 -16.42
CA GLU A 152 5.07 -14.46 -16.64
C GLU A 152 4.74 -15.07 -15.28
N THR A 153 3.55 -15.65 -15.13
CA THR A 153 3.14 -16.27 -13.87
C THR A 153 2.36 -17.56 -14.11
N ALA A 154 2.57 -18.54 -13.24
CA ALA A 154 1.82 -19.78 -13.23
C ALA A 154 0.47 -19.67 -12.48
N GLY A 155 0.08 -18.45 -12.08
CA GLY A 155 -1.13 -18.20 -11.31
C GLY A 155 -0.93 -18.49 -9.81
N PRO A 156 -2.00 -18.40 -9.00
CA PRO A 156 -1.92 -18.55 -7.55
C PRO A 156 -1.57 -19.98 -7.08
N PHE A 157 -1.73 -20.98 -7.97
CA PHE A 157 -1.58 -22.40 -7.63
C PHE A 157 -0.50 -23.14 -8.44
N GLY A 158 -0.06 -22.55 -9.55
CA GLY A 158 0.94 -23.16 -10.42
C GLY A 158 2.37 -22.80 -10.02
N LYS A 159 3.33 -23.48 -10.66
CA LYS A 159 4.76 -23.21 -10.51
C LYS A 159 5.46 -23.20 -11.87
N LEU A 160 6.47 -22.35 -11.98
CA LEU A 160 7.42 -22.28 -13.08
C LEU A 160 8.72 -22.94 -12.64
N THR A 161 9.33 -23.75 -13.50
CA THR A 161 10.67 -24.27 -13.26
C THR A 161 11.71 -23.17 -13.50
N VAL A 162 12.60 -22.96 -12.53
CA VAL A 162 13.69 -21.99 -12.62
C VAL A 162 14.79 -22.53 -13.55
N PRO A 163 15.20 -21.78 -14.59
CA PRO A 163 16.17 -22.26 -15.57
C PRO A 163 17.62 -22.20 -15.06
N GLU A 164 18.52 -22.85 -15.80
CA GLU A 164 19.97 -22.74 -15.60
C GLU A 164 20.46 -21.30 -15.74
N GLY A 165 21.53 -20.97 -15.00
CA GLY A 165 22.08 -19.62 -14.93
C GLY A 165 21.32 -18.69 -13.98
N THR A 166 20.39 -19.23 -13.17
CA THR A 166 19.71 -18.48 -12.10
C THR A 166 20.40 -18.73 -10.76
N TYR A 167 20.65 -17.67 -10.00
CA TYR A 167 21.40 -17.71 -8.75
C TYR A 167 20.70 -16.95 -7.62
N THR A 168 20.99 -17.33 -6.38
CA THR A 168 20.69 -16.55 -5.17
C THR A 168 21.95 -16.41 -4.31
N TRP A 169 21.96 -15.47 -3.37
CA TRP A 169 23.08 -15.32 -2.43
C TRP A 169 22.95 -16.31 -1.28
N ASP A 170 24.07 -16.92 -0.88
CA ASP A 170 24.22 -17.70 0.34
C ASP A 170 25.05 -16.89 1.34
N ALA A 171 24.38 -16.35 2.36
CA ALA A 171 25.00 -15.48 3.37
C ALA A 171 26.03 -16.22 4.24
N LYS A 172 25.90 -17.53 4.41
CA LYS A 172 26.87 -18.30 5.21
C LYS A 172 28.17 -18.53 4.45
N GLU A 173 28.06 -18.71 3.15
CA GLU A 173 29.17 -19.05 2.26
C GLU A 173 29.73 -17.84 1.52
N ASP A 174 29.15 -16.65 1.73
CA ASP A 174 29.55 -15.39 1.10
C ASP A 174 29.62 -15.49 -0.43
N LYS A 175 28.67 -16.19 -1.07
CA LYS A 175 28.71 -16.45 -2.51
C LYS A 175 27.35 -16.65 -3.16
N TRP A 176 27.30 -16.43 -4.47
CA TRP A 176 26.15 -16.79 -5.29
C TRP A 176 26.08 -18.29 -5.57
N VAL A 177 24.94 -18.91 -5.29
CA VAL A 177 24.66 -20.34 -5.48
C VAL A 177 23.54 -20.54 -6.49
N SER A 178 23.67 -21.58 -7.33
CA SER A 178 22.66 -21.88 -8.35
C SER A 178 21.35 -22.31 -7.71
N VAL A 179 20.24 -21.86 -8.30
CA VAL A 179 18.87 -22.26 -7.95
C VAL A 179 18.13 -22.89 -9.12
N ALA A 180 18.87 -23.30 -10.16
CA ALA A 180 18.31 -24.02 -11.30
C ALA A 180 17.55 -25.28 -10.85
N GLY A 181 16.38 -25.52 -11.45
CA GLY A 181 15.50 -26.62 -11.10
C GLY A 181 14.64 -26.39 -9.84
N LYS A 182 14.83 -25.29 -9.10
CA LYS A 182 13.84 -24.86 -8.09
C LYS A 182 12.56 -24.37 -8.78
N GLU A 183 11.54 -24.11 -7.97
CA GLU A 183 10.25 -23.60 -8.44
C GLU A 183 10.06 -22.13 -8.02
N ALA A 184 9.43 -21.36 -8.90
CA ALA A 184 8.96 -20.00 -8.64
C ALA A 184 7.49 -19.88 -9.05
N THR A 185 6.78 -18.89 -8.51
CA THR A 185 5.38 -18.63 -8.89
C THR A 185 5.30 -17.69 -10.09
N SER A 186 6.19 -16.70 -10.10
CA SER A 186 6.26 -15.69 -11.17
C SER A 186 7.71 -15.41 -11.56
N LYS A 187 7.88 -15.01 -12.81
CA LYS A 187 9.11 -14.51 -13.41
C LYS A 187 8.84 -13.11 -13.94
N ILE A 188 9.76 -12.19 -13.68
CA ILE A 188 9.72 -10.83 -14.22
C ILE A 188 10.98 -10.62 -15.06
N THR A 189 10.81 -10.32 -16.35
CA THR A 189 11.91 -9.94 -17.24
C THR A 189 11.99 -8.43 -17.30
N TRP A 190 13.10 -7.86 -16.86
CA TRP A 190 13.32 -6.41 -16.77
C TRP A 190 14.26 -5.91 -17.86
N ASP A 191 13.85 -4.84 -18.54
CA ASP A 191 14.73 -4.03 -19.37
C ASP A 191 15.20 -2.80 -18.58
N LEU A 192 16.50 -2.77 -18.27
CA LEU A 192 17.18 -1.77 -17.47
C LEU A 192 17.99 -0.78 -18.33
N SER A 193 17.72 -0.71 -19.64
CA SER A 193 18.44 0.17 -20.57
C SER A 193 18.51 1.62 -20.10
N LYS A 194 17.42 2.17 -19.54
CA LYS A 194 17.38 3.55 -19.01
C LYS A 194 18.24 3.74 -17.77
N TYR A 195 18.51 2.69 -16.99
CA TYR A 195 19.48 2.74 -15.90
C TYR A 195 20.90 2.69 -16.43
N PHE A 196 21.23 1.67 -17.22
CA PHE A 196 22.63 1.40 -17.58
C PHE A 196 23.17 2.29 -18.69
N ASN A 197 22.29 2.96 -19.45
CA ASN A 197 22.72 4.04 -20.32
C ASN A 197 23.02 5.33 -19.55
N SER A 198 22.59 5.44 -18.28
CA SER A 198 22.74 6.62 -17.43
C SER A 198 23.85 6.46 -16.39
N LYS A 199 24.07 7.51 -15.59
CA LYS A 199 25.06 7.52 -14.52
C LYS A 199 24.43 7.84 -13.18
N TRP A 200 25.10 7.39 -12.13
CA TRP A 200 24.95 7.94 -10.78
C TRP A 200 25.41 9.40 -10.74
N HIS A 201 24.97 10.17 -9.74
CA HIS A 201 25.27 11.61 -9.64
C HIS A 201 26.76 11.96 -9.57
N HIS A 202 27.60 11.07 -9.05
CA HIS A 202 29.06 11.21 -9.03
C HIS A 202 29.76 10.74 -10.33
N GLY A 203 28.99 10.53 -11.39
CA GLY A 203 29.49 10.27 -12.74
C GLY A 203 29.90 8.81 -13.02
N GLN A 204 29.70 7.89 -12.09
CA GLN A 204 29.96 6.46 -12.32
C GLN A 204 28.79 5.80 -13.07
N PRO A 205 29.06 4.83 -13.96
CA PRO A 205 28.01 4.10 -14.65
C PRO A 205 27.19 3.25 -13.67
N ILE A 206 25.89 3.14 -13.92
CA ILE A 206 25.01 2.16 -13.27
C ILE A 206 25.15 0.83 -14.02
N THR A 207 25.40 -0.27 -13.33
CA THR A 207 25.62 -1.59 -13.98
C THR A 207 24.96 -2.73 -13.23
N ILE A 208 25.03 -3.94 -13.78
CA ILE A 208 24.60 -5.19 -13.11
C ILE A 208 25.28 -5.36 -11.75
N ALA A 209 26.50 -4.84 -11.56
CA ALA A 209 27.20 -4.89 -10.28
C ALA A 209 26.40 -4.22 -9.14
N ASP A 210 25.67 -3.14 -9.45
CA ASP A 210 24.80 -2.45 -8.50
C ASP A 210 23.64 -3.34 -8.04
N ILE A 211 23.04 -4.10 -8.97
CA ILE A 211 21.97 -5.06 -8.67
C ILE A 211 22.48 -6.23 -7.83
N LEU A 212 23.59 -6.83 -8.26
CA LEU A 212 24.16 -7.98 -7.57
C LEU A 212 24.53 -7.60 -6.13
N PHE A 213 25.28 -6.51 -5.94
CA PHE A 213 25.64 -6.09 -4.60
C PHE A 213 24.42 -5.73 -3.76
N PHE A 214 23.40 -5.08 -4.35
CA PHE A 214 22.16 -4.74 -3.65
C PHE A 214 21.42 -5.97 -3.15
N LEU A 215 21.16 -6.95 -4.01
CA LEU A 215 20.46 -8.19 -3.65
C LEU A 215 21.27 -9.03 -2.66
N ALA A 216 22.57 -9.22 -2.91
CA ALA A 216 23.45 -9.97 -2.02
C ALA A 216 23.52 -9.34 -0.64
N SER A 217 23.73 -8.01 -0.55
CA SER A 217 23.80 -7.31 0.73
C SER A 217 22.49 -7.38 1.52
N GLN A 218 21.34 -7.40 0.85
CA GLN A 218 20.06 -7.54 1.56
C GLN A 218 19.92 -8.92 2.20
N ILE A 219 20.25 -9.98 1.45
CA ILE A 219 20.26 -11.35 1.95
C ILE A 219 21.30 -11.48 3.06
N GLU A 220 22.49 -10.97 2.84
CA GLU A 220 23.58 -10.93 3.80
C GLU A 220 23.16 -10.28 5.13
N ASN A 221 22.64 -9.05 5.09
CA ASN A 221 22.22 -8.33 6.29
C ASN A 221 21.06 -8.99 7.04
N THR A 222 20.31 -9.87 6.36
CA THR A 222 19.12 -10.54 6.90
C THR A 222 19.42 -11.94 7.46
N TYR A 223 20.32 -12.69 6.82
CA TYR A 223 20.55 -14.10 7.10
C TYR A 223 21.93 -14.41 7.66
N ASP A 224 22.90 -13.50 7.58
CA ASP A 224 24.14 -13.61 8.37
C ASP A 224 23.83 -13.42 9.86
N GLU A 225 24.28 -14.36 10.69
CA GLU A 225 23.91 -14.42 12.11
C GLU A 225 24.39 -13.18 12.88
N ASP A 226 25.60 -12.67 12.60
CA ASP A 226 26.17 -11.54 13.30
C ASP A 226 25.51 -10.22 12.88
N LYS A 227 25.27 -10.03 11.58
CA LYS A 227 24.60 -8.84 11.04
C LYS A 227 23.13 -8.78 11.46
N ALA A 228 22.42 -9.90 11.34
CA ALA A 228 21.03 -10.00 11.76
C ALA A 228 20.87 -9.80 13.27
N ALA A 229 21.80 -10.29 14.09
CA ALA A 229 21.79 -10.04 15.54
C ALA A 229 22.03 -8.56 15.89
N MET A 230 22.82 -7.84 15.09
CA MET A 230 23.07 -6.41 15.28
C MET A 230 21.86 -5.55 14.90
N GLU A 231 21.22 -5.82 13.76
CA GLU A 231 20.08 -5.06 13.23
C GLU A 231 18.80 -5.91 13.14
N SER A 232 18.40 -6.52 14.26
CA SER A 232 17.35 -7.56 14.29
C SER A 232 16.00 -7.09 13.78
N ALA A 233 15.57 -5.88 14.13
CA ALA A 233 14.29 -5.34 13.68
C ALA A 233 14.24 -5.17 12.15
N ILE A 234 15.37 -4.79 11.54
CA ILE A 234 15.51 -4.70 10.08
C ILE A 234 15.51 -6.10 9.48
N ALA A 235 16.34 -7.01 9.99
CA ALA A 235 16.47 -8.37 9.47
C ALA A 235 15.13 -9.15 9.52
N GLU A 236 14.44 -9.17 10.67
CA GLU A 236 13.17 -9.88 10.84
C GLU A 236 12.08 -9.35 9.89
N THR A 237 12.06 -8.04 9.67
CA THR A 237 11.08 -7.39 8.82
C THR A 237 11.35 -7.66 7.34
N VAL A 238 12.61 -7.54 6.91
CA VAL A 238 13.04 -7.78 5.52
C VAL A 238 12.92 -9.27 5.16
N LYS A 239 13.12 -10.16 6.12
CA LYS A 239 13.00 -11.62 5.94
C LYS A 239 11.65 -12.04 5.37
N VAL A 240 10.56 -11.40 5.81
CA VAL A 240 9.18 -11.71 5.38
C VAL A 240 9.02 -11.65 3.87
N THR A 241 9.68 -10.69 3.23
CA THR A 241 9.62 -10.47 1.78
C THR A 241 10.76 -11.17 1.04
N LEU A 242 11.98 -11.21 1.61
CA LEU A 242 13.11 -11.94 1.02
C LEU A 242 12.87 -13.45 0.93
N ASP A 243 12.11 -14.06 1.85
CA ASP A 243 11.75 -15.48 1.77
C ASP A 243 10.93 -15.81 0.49
N LYS A 244 10.38 -14.80 -0.20
CA LYS A 244 9.70 -14.97 -1.50
C LYS A 244 10.64 -14.78 -2.70
N PHE A 245 11.85 -14.25 -2.53
CA PHE A 245 12.83 -14.16 -3.60
C PHE A 245 13.44 -15.53 -3.88
N VAL A 246 13.46 -15.96 -5.15
CA VAL A 246 14.00 -17.27 -5.55
C VAL A 246 15.38 -17.11 -6.18
N GLY A 247 15.55 -16.15 -7.08
CA GLY A 247 16.84 -15.88 -7.71
C GLY A 247 16.79 -14.89 -8.85
N ILE A 248 17.98 -14.53 -9.32
CA ILE A 248 18.23 -13.65 -10.45
C ILE A 248 18.96 -14.40 -11.57
N ARG A 249 18.59 -14.12 -12.81
CA ARG A 249 19.30 -14.58 -14.01
C ARG A 249 19.63 -13.40 -14.89
N ILE A 250 20.90 -13.30 -15.27
CA ILE A 250 21.38 -12.25 -16.16
C ILE A 250 21.29 -12.76 -17.60
N LEU A 251 20.50 -12.10 -18.43
CA LEU A 251 20.33 -12.49 -19.84
C LEU A 251 21.40 -11.83 -20.71
N ASP A 252 21.61 -10.53 -20.51
CA ASP A 252 22.60 -9.71 -21.21
C ASP A 252 23.01 -8.51 -20.34
N GLU A 253 23.68 -7.51 -20.92
CA GLU A 253 24.17 -6.32 -20.20
C GLU A 253 23.06 -5.44 -19.62
N LYS A 254 21.82 -5.53 -20.12
CA LYS A 254 20.69 -4.63 -19.80
C LYS A 254 19.42 -5.36 -19.37
N THR A 255 19.38 -6.68 -19.54
CA THR A 255 18.19 -7.47 -19.28
C THR A 255 18.45 -8.51 -18.18
N VAL A 256 17.56 -8.54 -17.18
CA VAL A 256 17.61 -9.52 -16.09
C VAL A 256 16.25 -10.17 -15.88
N GLU A 257 16.24 -11.42 -15.44
CA GLU A 257 15.04 -12.12 -14.97
C GLU A 257 15.10 -12.23 -13.44
N ILE A 258 13.99 -11.90 -12.78
CA ILE A 258 13.78 -12.08 -11.34
C ILE A 258 12.69 -13.13 -11.13
N TYR A 259 12.99 -14.12 -10.30
CA TYR A 259 12.08 -15.21 -9.96
C TYR A 259 11.61 -15.09 -8.53
N VAL A 260 10.30 -15.14 -8.32
CA VAL A 260 9.69 -14.98 -6.98
C VAL A 260 8.52 -15.94 -6.73
N ASN A 261 8.31 -16.25 -5.44
CA ASN A 261 7.15 -16.95 -4.92
C ASN A 261 6.05 -15.96 -4.50
N TYR A 262 5.58 -15.20 -5.47
CA TYR A 262 4.51 -14.22 -5.32
C TYR A 262 3.64 -14.16 -6.56
N TRP A 263 2.34 -13.95 -6.32
CA TRP A 263 1.32 -13.83 -7.34
C TRP A 263 0.37 -12.70 -7.00
N HIS A 264 -0.14 -12.01 -8.01
CA HIS A 264 -1.22 -11.05 -7.89
C HIS A 264 -2.04 -11.07 -9.19
N PHE A 265 -3.35 -10.79 -9.15
CA PHE A 265 -4.20 -10.81 -10.36
C PHE A 265 -3.85 -9.67 -11.34
N ASP A 266 -3.24 -8.60 -10.84
CA ASP A 266 -2.64 -7.53 -11.64
C ASP A 266 -1.11 -7.73 -11.70
N PRO A 267 -0.53 -7.95 -12.90
CA PRO A 267 0.90 -8.21 -13.07
C PRO A 267 1.78 -7.03 -12.65
N ASN A 268 1.26 -5.80 -12.61
CA ASN A 268 2.05 -4.65 -12.18
C ASN A 268 2.43 -4.74 -10.69
N TYR A 269 1.61 -5.36 -9.85
CA TYR A 269 1.98 -5.65 -8.47
C TYR A 269 3.01 -6.78 -8.36
N ILE A 270 3.00 -7.74 -9.28
CA ILE A 270 4.05 -8.77 -9.35
C ILE A 270 5.40 -8.15 -9.74
N ALA A 271 5.40 -7.18 -10.66
CA ALA A 271 6.59 -6.43 -11.04
C ALA A 271 7.04 -5.44 -9.96
N GLU A 272 6.12 -4.71 -9.34
CA GLU A 272 6.42 -3.81 -8.22
C GLU A 272 7.08 -4.57 -7.06
N PHE A 273 6.47 -5.70 -6.66
CA PHE A 273 7.11 -6.67 -5.79
C PHE A 273 8.46 -6.97 -6.43
N GLY A 274 8.49 -7.55 -7.64
CA GLY A 274 9.54 -7.99 -8.59
C GLY A 274 10.83 -7.19 -8.81
N SER A 275 10.98 -6.02 -8.23
CA SER A 275 11.93 -5.04 -8.73
C SER A 275 13.39 -5.29 -8.29
N PRO A 276 14.37 -5.42 -9.21
CA PRO A 276 15.78 -5.70 -8.89
C PRO A 276 16.52 -4.52 -8.25
N LEU A 277 15.95 -3.30 -8.37
CA LEU A 277 16.46 -2.04 -7.83
C LEU A 277 15.35 -1.28 -7.07
N GLY A 278 14.30 -2.00 -6.62
CA GLY A 278 13.12 -1.42 -5.98
C GLY A 278 12.97 -1.79 -4.51
N VAL A 279 11.99 -1.13 -3.87
CA VAL A 279 11.83 -1.03 -2.42
C VAL A 279 10.71 -1.92 -1.86
N ASP A 280 9.77 -2.39 -2.69
CA ASP A 280 8.59 -3.11 -2.19
C ASP A 280 8.88 -4.54 -1.71
N TYR A 281 10.02 -5.13 -2.12
CA TYR A 281 10.55 -6.36 -1.52
C TYR A 281 11.26 -6.15 -0.19
N ALA A 282 11.47 -4.92 0.26
CA ALA A 282 12.50 -4.64 1.24
C ALA A 282 12.04 -3.52 2.15
N MET A 283 11.05 -3.82 2.99
CA MET A 283 10.64 -2.91 4.06
C MET A 283 11.89 -2.54 4.87
N TYR A 284 12.17 -1.24 5.01
CA TYR A 284 13.44 -0.61 5.47
C TYR A 284 14.51 -0.27 4.43
N TYR A 285 14.43 -0.73 3.18
CA TYR A 285 15.28 -0.26 2.09
C TYR A 285 14.55 0.79 1.28
N SER A 286 15.09 2.01 1.25
CA SER A 286 14.40 3.18 0.69
C SER A 286 14.74 3.49 -0.76
N GLU A 287 15.89 3.03 -1.25
CA GLU A 287 16.32 3.06 -2.65
C GLU A 287 17.61 2.23 -2.79
N THR A 288 18.03 1.92 -4.02
CA THR A 288 19.33 1.31 -4.29
C THR A 288 20.40 2.40 -4.45
N PRO A 289 21.37 2.53 -3.52
CA PRO A 289 22.51 3.42 -3.72
C PRO A 289 23.57 2.81 -4.67
N PRO A 290 24.56 3.60 -5.11
CA PRO A 290 25.78 3.05 -5.69
C PRO A 290 26.38 2.00 -4.76
N TRP A 291 26.73 0.81 -5.28
CA TRP A 291 27.13 -0.32 -4.43
C TRP A 291 28.31 0.00 -3.50
N GLU A 292 29.22 0.86 -3.93
CA GLU A 292 30.39 1.24 -3.15
C GLU A 292 30.06 1.98 -1.86
N LEU A 293 28.98 2.77 -1.88
CA LEU A 293 28.52 3.46 -0.67
C LEU A 293 27.92 2.46 0.30
N MET A 294 27.11 1.53 -0.20
CA MET A 294 26.54 0.48 0.64
C MET A 294 27.61 -0.45 1.21
N ALA A 295 28.66 -0.78 0.44
CA ALA A 295 29.81 -1.53 0.95
C ALA A 295 30.53 -0.79 2.09
N ALA A 296 30.79 0.51 1.91
CA ALA A 296 31.44 1.32 2.94
C ALA A 296 30.56 1.49 4.19
N MET A 297 29.24 1.64 4.03
CA MET A 297 28.29 1.72 5.13
C MET A 297 28.18 0.38 5.87
N ASN A 298 28.13 -0.74 5.17
CA ASN A 298 28.12 -2.07 5.80
C ASN A 298 29.39 -2.31 6.62
N GLU A 299 30.57 -1.93 6.11
CA GLU A 299 31.84 -2.01 6.84
C GLU A 299 31.83 -1.09 8.08
N LEU A 300 31.26 0.11 7.97
CA LEU A 300 31.12 1.05 9.09
C LEU A 300 30.20 0.50 10.20
N VAL A 301 29.07 -0.07 9.81
CA VAL A 301 28.05 -0.59 10.71
C VAL A 301 28.47 -1.93 11.31
N PHE A 302 28.70 -2.95 10.47
CA PHE A 302 28.83 -4.32 10.97
C PHE A 302 30.25 -4.67 11.42
N THR A 303 31.28 -4.17 10.73
CA THR A 303 32.69 -4.45 11.07
C THR A 303 33.21 -3.46 12.12
N LYS A 304 33.11 -2.16 11.84
CA LYS A 304 33.67 -1.11 12.71
C LYS A 304 32.76 -0.77 13.88
N LYS A 305 31.45 -1.02 13.78
CA LYS A 305 30.44 -0.75 14.83
C LYS A 305 30.47 0.71 15.31
N GLN A 306 30.68 1.62 14.36
CA GLN A 306 30.78 3.07 14.62
C GLN A 306 29.49 3.83 14.34
N ALA A 307 28.53 3.21 13.65
CA ALA A 307 27.20 3.73 13.42
C ALA A 307 26.21 2.56 13.32
N ALA A 308 24.92 2.85 13.38
CA ALA A 308 23.85 1.88 13.18
C ALA A 308 22.89 2.32 12.06
N TYR A 309 22.25 1.32 11.44
CA TYR A 309 21.22 1.50 10.43
C TYR A 309 19.86 1.79 11.06
N GLY A 310 19.51 1.10 12.15
CA GLY A 310 18.27 1.29 12.89
C GLY A 310 18.43 2.25 14.08
N GLN A 311 17.37 3.03 14.35
CA GLN A 311 17.32 3.92 15.51
C GLN A 311 17.50 3.14 16.83
N THR A 312 16.79 2.03 17.00
CA THR A 312 16.84 1.20 18.21
C THR A 312 18.24 0.67 18.49
N THR A 313 18.95 0.25 17.44
CA THR A 313 20.34 -0.21 17.52
C THR A 313 21.28 0.95 17.89
N ALA A 314 21.11 2.11 17.26
CA ALA A 314 21.87 3.33 17.56
C ALA A 314 21.73 3.71 19.05
N GLU A 315 20.50 3.78 19.56
CA GLU A 315 20.19 4.11 20.95
C GLU A 315 20.78 3.08 21.92
N LYS A 316 20.59 1.78 21.65
CA LYS A 316 21.09 0.69 22.48
C LYS A 316 22.61 0.69 22.61
N LEU A 317 23.32 1.00 21.53
CA LEU A 317 24.79 0.97 21.48
C LEU A 317 25.42 2.34 21.81
N GLY A 318 24.64 3.41 21.89
CA GLY A 318 25.15 4.76 22.10
C GLY A 318 26.02 5.25 20.93
N ILE A 319 25.72 4.79 19.70
CA ILE A 319 26.41 5.18 18.47
C ILE A 319 25.46 5.94 17.55
N PRO A 320 25.95 6.74 16.59
CA PRO A 320 25.09 7.50 15.71
C PRO A 320 24.14 6.64 14.86
N TRP A 321 22.90 7.10 14.72
CA TRP A 321 22.00 6.64 13.67
C TRP A 321 22.48 7.22 12.33
N LEU A 322 23.01 6.35 11.47
CA LEU A 322 23.76 6.76 10.29
C LEU A 322 22.92 7.63 9.37
N SER A 323 23.42 8.80 8.97
CA SER A 323 22.73 9.72 8.06
C SER A 323 23.73 10.33 7.10
N VAL A 324 23.66 9.96 5.83
CA VAL A 324 24.67 10.32 4.81
C VAL A 324 24.62 11.80 4.41
N VAL A 325 23.63 12.57 4.88
CA VAL A 325 23.55 14.02 4.68
C VAL A 325 24.19 14.83 5.81
N LEU A 326 24.50 14.19 6.95
CA LEU A 326 25.22 14.83 8.03
C LEU A 326 26.72 14.70 7.77
N ARG A 327 27.43 15.83 7.72
CA ARG A 327 28.85 15.89 7.35
C ARG A 327 29.71 14.91 8.13
N ASP A 328 29.60 14.89 9.46
CA ASP A 328 30.42 14.03 10.32
C ASP A 328 30.18 12.54 10.04
N HIS A 329 28.94 12.16 9.75
CA HIS A 329 28.58 10.78 9.40
C HIS A 329 29.09 10.42 7.99
N ALA A 330 28.94 11.35 7.04
CA ALA A 330 29.43 11.21 5.69
C ALA A 330 30.97 11.12 5.63
N GLU A 331 31.67 11.80 6.54
CA GLU A 331 33.12 11.68 6.71
C GLU A 331 33.54 10.28 7.21
N MET A 332 32.76 9.65 8.10
CA MET A 332 32.99 8.26 8.48
C MET A 332 32.93 7.32 7.27
N VAL A 333 31.93 7.49 6.40
CA VAL A 333 31.80 6.71 5.15
C VAL A 333 32.97 6.99 4.21
N LYS A 334 33.38 8.27 4.05
CA LYS A 334 34.57 8.65 3.28
C LYS A 334 35.83 7.93 3.78
N ASN A 335 36.05 7.89 5.08
CA ASN A 335 37.25 7.27 5.67
C ASN A 335 37.31 5.77 5.35
N VAL A 336 36.17 5.07 5.36
CA VAL A 336 36.10 3.67 4.91
C VAL A 336 36.47 3.53 3.42
N LEU A 337 35.95 4.41 2.56
CA LEU A 337 36.29 4.40 1.13
C LEU A 337 37.79 4.68 0.89
N GLU A 338 38.40 5.59 1.64
CA GLU A 338 39.84 5.86 1.59
C GLU A 338 40.66 4.65 2.05
N GLU A 339 40.23 3.93 3.09
CA GLU A 339 40.84 2.66 3.49
C GLU A 339 40.72 1.60 2.38
N PHE A 340 39.56 1.50 1.72
CA PHE A 340 39.39 0.59 0.58
C PHE A 340 40.34 0.93 -0.56
N ILE A 341 40.54 2.21 -0.86
CA ILE A 341 41.50 2.66 -1.87
C ILE A 341 42.93 2.27 -1.47
N GLN A 342 43.35 2.56 -0.23
CA GLN A 342 44.69 2.27 0.27
C GLN A 342 45.01 0.77 0.25
N LYS A 343 44.04 -0.07 0.64
CA LYS A 343 44.17 -1.53 0.65
C LYS A 343 43.99 -2.16 -0.75
N GLY A 344 43.48 -1.41 -1.72
CA GLY A 344 43.07 -1.97 -3.00
C GLY A 344 41.94 -3.00 -2.83
N TYR A 345 41.00 -2.75 -1.91
CA TYR A 345 39.94 -3.68 -1.55
C TYR A 345 38.92 -3.83 -2.69
N PHE A 346 38.60 -5.07 -3.04
CA PHE A 346 37.57 -5.40 -4.03
C PHE A 346 36.79 -6.63 -3.54
N PRO A 347 35.50 -6.50 -3.23
CA PRO A 347 34.67 -7.61 -2.75
C PRO A 347 34.23 -8.50 -3.93
N GLU A 348 35.18 -9.25 -4.50
CA GLU A 348 35.00 -10.02 -5.75
C GLU A 348 33.80 -10.99 -5.69
N ASN A 349 33.56 -11.61 -4.54
CA ASN A 349 32.50 -12.59 -4.34
C ASN A 349 31.10 -12.05 -4.65
N TYR A 350 30.81 -10.79 -4.31
CA TYR A 350 29.53 -10.14 -4.61
C TYR A 350 29.26 -10.00 -6.11
N PHE A 351 30.31 -9.99 -6.94
CA PHE A 351 30.22 -9.75 -8.38
C PHE A 351 30.45 -11.01 -9.23
N LYS A 352 30.71 -12.15 -8.58
CA LYS A 352 30.98 -13.42 -9.25
C LYS A 352 29.72 -14.28 -9.29
N LEU A 353 29.09 -14.35 -10.46
CA LEU A 353 27.90 -15.16 -10.71
C LEU A 353 28.28 -16.35 -11.61
N GLY A 354 28.40 -17.54 -11.04
CA GLY A 354 28.98 -18.69 -11.73
C GLY A 354 30.44 -18.40 -12.15
N ASP A 355 30.74 -18.57 -13.44
CA ASP A 355 32.08 -18.30 -14.00
C ASP A 355 32.26 -16.86 -14.51
N LYS A 356 31.24 -16.00 -14.38
CA LYS A 356 31.28 -14.62 -14.87
C LYS A 356 31.53 -13.64 -13.72
N LEU A 357 32.35 -12.64 -13.99
CA LEU A 357 32.65 -11.53 -13.10
C LEU A 357 32.07 -10.23 -13.68
N TYR A 358 31.23 -9.52 -12.92
CA TYR A 358 30.49 -8.34 -13.39
C TYR A 358 31.08 -6.98 -12.96
N ALA A 359 32.18 -7.00 -12.21
CA ALA A 359 32.94 -5.82 -11.84
C ALA A 359 34.43 -6.15 -11.71
N THR A 360 35.29 -5.15 -11.79
CA THR A 360 36.73 -5.30 -11.64
C THR A 360 37.26 -4.44 -10.50
N LYS A 361 38.43 -4.79 -9.98
CA LYS A 361 39.12 -3.99 -8.98
C LYS A 361 39.38 -2.55 -9.43
N ASP A 362 39.73 -2.32 -10.69
CA ASP A 362 39.97 -0.98 -11.21
C ASP A 362 38.67 -0.15 -11.25
N GLN A 363 37.55 -0.76 -11.65
CA GLN A 363 36.24 -0.12 -11.58
C GLN A 363 35.86 0.21 -10.13
N ALA A 364 36.10 -0.70 -9.17
CA ALA A 364 35.87 -0.43 -7.76
C ALA A 364 36.68 0.76 -7.24
N LEU A 365 37.98 0.81 -7.55
CA LEU A 365 38.84 1.93 -7.15
C LEU A 365 38.43 3.25 -7.78
N ALA A 366 37.97 3.24 -9.04
CA ALA A 366 37.43 4.44 -9.69
C ALA A 366 36.17 4.95 -8.98
N ARG A 367 35.27 4.04 -8.60
CA ARG A 367 34.03 4.34 -7.88
C ARG A 367 34.30 4.91 -6.49
N TYR A 368 35.23 4.31 -5.72
CA TYR A 368 35.62 4.84 -4.41
C TYR A 368 36.18 6.26 -4.50
N ARG A 369 37.07 6.52 -5.48
CA ARG A 369 37.64 7.87 -5.68
C ARG A 369 36.58 8.88 -6.11
N ALA A 370 35.60 8.47 -6.92
CA ALA A 370 34.49 9.33 -7.30
C ALA A 370 33.62 9.69 -6.10
N ALA A 371 33.30 8.73 -5.23
CA ALA A 371 32.55 8.98 -4.00
C ALA A 371 33.32 9.88 -3.00
N VAL A 372 34.64 9.69 -2.86
CA VAL A 372 35.47 10.61 -2.05
C VAL A 372 35.48 12.02 -2.65
N SER A 373 35.56 12.14 -3.98
CA SER A 373 35.51 13.44 -4.67
C SER A 373 34.15 14.13 -4.48
N TRP A 374 33.07 13.36 -4.56
CA TRP A 374 31.71 13.83 -4.28
C TRP A 374 31.61 14.44 -2.88
N PHE A 375 32.09 13.74 -1.85
CA PHE A 375 32.11 14.28 -0.50
C PHE A 375 32.93 15.56 -0.39
N ASN A 376 34.10 15.62 -1.03
CA ASN A 376 34.94 16.82 -0.98
C ASN A 376 34.27 18.05 -1.62
N GLU A 377 33.35 17.84 -2.56
CA GLU A 377 32.59 18.90 -3.23
C GLU A 377 31.29 19.27 -2.50
N HIS A 378 30.55 18.28 -2.00
CA HIS A 378 29.18 18.45 -1.48
C HIS A 378 29.06 18.30 0.05
N GLU A 379 30.12 17.84 0.72
CA GLU A 379 30.19 17.59 2.17
C GLU A 379 29.16 16.58 2.71
N HIS A 380 28.59 15.76 1.83
CA HIS A 380 27.68 14.66 2.15
C HIS A 380 27.89 13.48 1.21
N MET A 381 27.26 12.34 1.52
CA MET A 381 27.32 11.11 0.73
C MET A 381 25.98 10.72 0.08
N GLN A 382 24.98 11.60 0.05
CA GLN A 382 23.78 11.37 -0.76
C GLN A 382 24.12 11.39 -2.28
N ILE A 383 24.33 10.21 -2.85
CA ILE A 383 24.55 9.98 -4.28
C ILE A 383 23.42 9.08 -4.77
N SER A 384 22.69 9.51 -5.79
CA SER A 384 21.56 8.76 -6.36
C SER A 384 21.51 8.93 -7.87
N ASN A 385 20.34 8.76 -8.49
CA ASN A 385 20.23 8.65 -9.95
C ASN A 385 19.15 9.55 -10.58
N GLY A 386 18.40 10.32 -9.80
CA GLY A 386 17.27 11.13 -10.26
C GLY A 386 17.64 12.40 -11.04
N PRO A 387 16.63 13.21 -11.43
CA PRO A 387 16.80 14.40 -12.27
C PRO A 387 17.44 15.57 -11.55
N TYR A 388 17.50 15.52 -10.23
CA TYR A 388 18.25 16.45 -9.40
C TYR A 388 19.23 15.68 -8.52
N TYR A 389 20.31 16.33 -8.12
CA TYR A 389 21.18 15.85 -7.06
C TYR A 389 21.15 16.84 -5.89
N LEU A 390 21.42 16.33 -4.69
CA LEU A 390 21.60 17.18 -3.51
C LEU A 390 22.94 17.90 -3.66
N ASN A 391 22.90 19.22 -3.81
CA ASN A 391 24.09 20.04 -3.98
C ASN A 391 24.65 20.54 -2.65
N ARG A 392 23.75 20.86 -1.71
CA ARG A 392 24.08 21.34 -0.37
C ARG A 392 23.00 20.93 0.61
N PHE A 393 23.41 20.57 1.81
CA PHE A 393 22.52 20.30 2.93
C PHE A 393 23.04 21.00 4.19
N ASP A 394 22.15 21.65 4.93
CA ASP A 394 22.47 22.35 6.17
C ASP A 394 21.32 22.13 7.16
N SER A 395 21.52 21.17 8.07
CA SER A 395 20.52 20.79 9.07
C SER A 395 20.25 21.93 10.06
N ALA A 396 21.26 22.71 10.44
CA ALA A 396 21.10 23.83 11.36
C ALA A 396 20.31 24.99 10.72
N ALA A 397 20.57 25.27 9.43
CA ALA A 397 19.83 26.28 8.68
C ALA A 397 18.47 25.81 8.13
N GLN A 398 18.12 24.52 8.32
CA GLN A 398 16.93 23.90 7.74
C GLN A 398 16.86 24.13 6.22
N TYR A 399 17.96 23.78 5.54
CA TYR A 399 18.15 24.09 4.13
C TYR A 399 18.66 22.89 3.33
N ALA A 400 18.03 22.63 2.19
CA ALA A 400 18.49 21.67 1.19
C ALA A 400 18.43 22.33 -0.19
N GLU A 401 19.53 22.25 -0.93
CA GLU A 401 19.63 22.74 -2.30
C GLU A 401 19.72 21.58 -3.26
N LEU A 402 18.80 21.52 -4.21
CA LEU A 402 18.82 20.56 -5.30
C LEU A 402 19.25 21.25 -6.59
N LYS A 403 20.20 20.65 -7.32
CA LYS A 403 20.59 21.11 -8.65
C LYS A 403 20.23 20.08 -9.69
N ALA A 404 19.79 20.53 -10.86
CA ALA A 404 19.40 19.63 -11.93
C ALA A 404 20.62 18.84 -12.42
N PHE A 405 20.47 17.52 -12.49
CA PHE A 405 21.45 16.62 -13.06
C PHE A 405 21.36 16.66 -14.59
N ARG A 406 22.07 17.61 -15.20
CA ARG A 406 22.05 17.85 -16.65
C ARG A 406 22.99 16.92 -17.43
N ASP A 407 23.10 15.65 -17.03
CA ASP A 407 23.84 14.66 -17.80
C ASP A 407 23.02 14.26 -19.04
N PRO A 408 23.60 14.30 -20.25
CA PRO A 408 22.87 13.99 -21.50
C PRO A 408 22.39 12.54 -21.60
N THR A 409 22.86 11.66 -20.72
CA THR A 409 22.44 10.26 -20.63
C THR A 409 21.26 10.03 -19.69
N TYR A 410 20.80 11.05 -18.95
CA TYR A 410 19.59 10.96 -18.14
C TYR A 410 18.37 10.67 -19.04
N PRO A 411 17.53 9.66 -18.72
CA PRO A 411 16.59 9.10 -19.68
C PRO A 411 15.30 9.91 -19.90
N PHE A 412 15.07 10.98 -19.13
CA PHE A 412 13.83 11.75 -19.17
C PHE A 412 14.09 13.22 -19.47
N LYS A 413 13.13 13.86 -20.14
CA LYS A 413 13.08 15.30 -20.39
C LYS A 413 11.85 15.92 -19.69
N PRO A 414 11.85 17.25 -19.47
CA PRO A 414 10.67 17.94 -18.96
C PRO A 414 9.43 17.62 -19.79
N GLY A 415 8.32 17.34 -19.12
CA GLY A 415 7.03 16.97 -19.68
C GLY A 415 6.80 15.47 -19.80
N ASP A 416 7.83 14.62 -19.69
CA ASP A 416 7.67 13.16 -19.82
C ASP A 416 6.77 12.58 -18.72
N TRP A 417 6.72 13.22 -17.54
CA TRP A 417 5.97 12.74 -16.37
C TRP A 417 4.92 13.75 -15.85
N TYR A 418 4.44 14.63 -16.71
CA TYR A 418 3.35 15.56 -16.40
C TYR A 418 1.98 14.92 -16.67
N TYR A 419 1.16 14.76 -15.62
CA TYR A 419 -0.19 14.20 -15.72
C TYR A 419 -1.30 15.24 -15.56
N GLY A 420 -1.01 16.41 -14.98
CA GLY A 420 -1.97 17.49 -14.80
C GLY A 420 -3.02 17.19 -13.73
N GLU A 421 -4.25 17.64 -13.98
CA GLU A 421 -5.39 17.43 -13.08
C GLU A 421 -6.15 16.15 -13.46
N PRO A 422 -6.54 15.30 -12.49
CA PRO A 422 -7.37 14.14 -12.79
C PRO A 422 -8.78 14.57 -13.20
N GLU A 423 -9.35 13.88 -14.17
CA GLU A 423 -10.81 13.88 -14.35
C GLU A 423 -11.42 13.07 -13.20
N MET A 424 -12.26 13.72 -12.38
CA MET A 424 -12.88 13.07 -11.22
C MET A 424 -14.13 12.29 -11.62
N VAL A 425 -14.44 11.24 -10.86
CA VAL A 425 -15.77 10.63 -10.90
C VAL A 425 -16.76 11.53 -10.17
N GLU A 426 -17.95 11.70 -10.71
CA GLU A 426 -19.01 12.51 -10.13
C GLU A 426 -20.36 11.79 -10.23
N VAL A 427 -21.18 11.92 -9.18
CA VAL A 427 -22.60 11.59 -9.24
C VAL A 427 -23.35 12.83 -9.71
N ILE A 428 -23.91 12.79 -10.92
CA ILE A 428 -24.55 13.94 -11.57
C ILE A 428 -26.00 14.10 -11.10
N ASP A 429 -26.74 12.99 -11.04
CA ASP A 429 -28.14 12.98 -10.65
C ASP A 429 -28.51 11.62 -10.06
N VAL A 430 -29.40 11.61 -9.07
CA VAL A 430 -29.94 10.39 -8.46
C VAL A 430 -31.45 10.53 -8.41
N LYS A 431 -32.14 9.74 -9.23
CA LYS A 431 -33.60 9.76 -9.32
C LYS A 431 -34.19 8.71 -8.38
N VAL A 432 -34.74 9.21 -7.28
CA VAL A 432 -35.55 8.43 -6.34
C VAL A 432 -37.02 8.86 -6.42
N SER A 433 -37.90 7.98 -5.93
CA SER A 433 -39.32 8.26 -5.79
C SER A 433 -39.82 7.65 -4.48
N ASP A 434 -40.87 8.24 -3.90
CA ASP A 434 -41.59 7.58 -2.83
C ASP A 434 -42.22 6.27 -3.33
N ILE A 435 -42.20 5.24 -2.48
CA ILE A 435 -42.64 3.89 -2.81
C ILE A 435 -43.66 3.41 -1.77
N ILE A 436 -44.49 2.44 -2.11
CA ILE A 436 -45.41 1.82 -1.16
C ILE A 436 -44.76 0.56 -0.57
N ALA A 437 -44.91 0.33 0.73
CA ALA A 437 -44.39 -0.85 1.40
C ALA A 437 -44.85 -2.14 0.69
N GLY A 438 -43.90 -2.96 0.25
CA GLY A 438 -44.13 -4.19 -0.49
C GLY A 438 -44.25 -4.03 -2.01
N ASP A 439 -44.00 -2.86 -2.56
CA ASP A 439 -43.80 -2.65 -4.01
C ASP A 439 -42.32 -2.81 -4.38
N GLU A 440 -42.06 -3.13 -5.64
CA GLU A 440 -40.70 -3.07 -6.18
C GLU A 440 -40.37 -1.61 -6.49
N ALA A 441 -39.15 -1.18 -6.15
CA ALA A 441 -38.68 0.16 -6.49
C ALA A 441 -37.50 0.07 -7.45
N VAL A 442 -37.47 0.99 -8.42
CA VAL A 442 -36.37 1.15 -9.36
C VAL A 442 -35.91 2.59 -9.30
N PHE A 443 -34.69 2.81 -8.82
CA PHE A 443 -34.02 4.10 -8.83
C PHE A 443 -32.91 4.11 -9.86
N THR A 444 -32.47 5.30 -10.26
CA THR A 444 -31.35 5.44 -11.21
C THR A 444 -30.35 6.48 -10.74
N ALA A 445 -29.07 6.22 -10.96
CA ALA A 445 -28.00 7.18 -10.79
C ALA A 445 -27.32 7.47 -12.13
N GLU A 446 -27.08 8.74 -12.43
CA GLU A 446 -26.29 9.21 -13.57
C GLU A 446 -24.92 9.66 -13.06
N LEU A 447 -23.87 9.15 -13.70
CA LEU A 447 -22.48 9.38 -13.32
C LEU A 447 -21.69 10.02 -14.47
N SER A 448 -20.64 10.75 -14.13
CA SER A 448 -19.61 11.23 -15.06
C SER A 448 -18.24 10.84 -14.55
N GLY A 449 -17.25 10.81 -15.44
CA GLY A 449 -15.85 10.57 -15.10
C GLY A 449 -15.13 9.65 -16.09
N PRO A 450 -13.83 9.43 -15.87
CA PRO A 450 -12.99 8.70 -16.81
C PRO A 450 -13.23 7.18 -16.74
N GLY A 451 -12.88 6.48 -17.81
CA GLY A 451 -12.77 5.03 -17.83
C GLY A 451 -14.10 4.28 -17.64
N THR A 452 -14.02 3.15 -16.94
CA THR A 452 -15.15 2.30 -16.60
C THR A 452 -15.72 2.71 -15.26
N LEU A 453 -16.89 3.35 -15.31
CA LEU A 453 -17.63 3.71 -14.10
C LEU A 453 -18.34 2.50 -13.48
N GLY A 454 -18.49 2.55 -12.16
CA GLY A 454 -19.30 1.67 -11.33
C GLY A 454 -19.95 2.42 -10.18
N ALA A 455 -21.02 1.86 -9.61
CA ALA A 455 -21.71 2.45 -8.46
C ALA A 455 -22.09 1.38 -7.43
N LYS A 456 -21.91 1.70 -6.16
CA LYS A 456 -22.45 0.96 -5.02
C LYS A 456 -23.50 1.79 -4.33
N TYR A 457 -24.42 1.12 -3.63
CA TYR A 457 -25.44 1.82 -2.88
C TYR A 457 -25.62 1.26 -1.48
N LEU A 458 -26.06 2.12 -0.56
CA LEU A 458 -26.57 1.78 0.77
C LEU A 458 -27.99 2.32 0.92
N ILE A 459 -28.84 1.60 1.65
CA ILE A 459 -30.12 2.09 2.17
C ILE A 459 -29.94 2.26 3.67
N VAL A 460 -30.08 3.50 4.15
CA VAL A 460 -29.79 3.87 5.54
C VAL A 460 -31.04 4.42 6.18
N ASN A 461 -31.32 4.01 7.42
CA ASN A 461 -32.28 4.71 8.27
C ASN A 461 -31.59 5.97 8.83
N PRO A 462 -31.95 7.18 8.37
CA PRO A 462 -31.26 8.39 8.79
C PRO A 462 -31.47 8.72 10.29
N ALA A 463 -32.53 8.20 10.92
CA ALA A 463 -32.80 8.45 12.33
C ALA A 463 -31.91 7.61 13.27
N THR A 464 -31.50 6.42 12.83
CA THR A 464 -30.66 5.51 13.64
C THR A 464 -29.24 5.34 13.12
N GLY A 465 -28.98 5.77 11.87
CA GLY A 465 -27.73 5.49 11.16
C GLY A 465 -27.59 4.03 10.71
N GLN A 466 -28.62 3.20 10.91
CA GLN A 466 -28.55 1.77 10.58
C GLN A 466 -28.56 1.57 9.07
N VAL A 467 -27.58 0.81 8.56
CA VAL A 467 -27.59 0.30 7.18
C VAL A 467 -28.58 -0.86 7.10
N LEU A 468 -29.63 -0.68 6.31
CA LEU A 468 -30.70 -1.65 6.11
C LEU A 468 -30.44 -2.55 4.90
N GLY A 469 -29.75 -2.05 3.89
CA GLY A 469 -29.39 -2.82 2.69
C GLY A 469 -28.24 -2.17 1.93
N PHE A 470 -27.56 -2.95 1.11
CA PHE A 470 -26.49 -2.47 0.24
C PHE A 470 -26.31 -3.37 -0.98
N GLY A 471 -25.65 -2.87 -2.02
CA GLY A 471 -25.36 -3.65 -3.22
C GLY A 471 -24.55 -2.90 -4.26
N GLU A 472 -24.30 -3.56 -5.39
CA GLU A 472 -23.79 -2.93 -6.60
C GLU A 472 -24.96 -2.54 -7.50
N ALA A 473 -24.91 -1.34 -8.08
CA ALA A 473 -25.94 -0.89 -9.01
C ALA A 473 -25.74 -1.56 -10.38
N GLU A 474 -26.84 -1.96 -11.01
CA GLU A 474 -26.83 -2.60 -12.33
C GLU A 474 -26.51 -1.56 -13.41
N LYS A 475 -25.42 -1.76 -14.15
CA LYS A 475 -25.03 -0.87 -15.25
C LYS A 475 -26.04 -0.97 -16.41
N ILE A 476 -26.73 0.13 -16.72
CA ILE A 476 -27.66 0.23 -17.86
C ILE A 476 -26.93 0.73 -19.11
N SER A 477 -26.06 1.72 -18.93
CA SER A 477 -25.24 2.36 -19.96
C SER A 477 -23.86 2.67 -19.38
N PRO A 478 -22.90 3.20 -20.15
CA PRO A 478 -21.61 3.64 -19.61
C PRO A 478 -21.71 4.59 -18.40
N THR A 479 -22.75 5.43 -18.35
CA THR A 479 -22.93 6.48 -17.33
C THR A 479 -24.18 6.32 -16.46
N THR A 480 -25.10 5.42 -16.80
CA THR A 480 -26.38 5.26 -16.08
C THR A 480 -26.46 3.90 -15.37
N PHE A 481 -26.82 3.94 -14.09
CA PHE A 481 -26.90 2.79 -13.21
C PHE A 481 -28.28 2.66 -12.60
N ARG A 482 -28.74 1.42 -12.40
CA ARG A 482 -30.04 1.07 -11.82
C ARG A 482 -29.87 0.47 -10.43
N ILE A 483 -30.70 0.91 -9.50
CA ILE A 483 -30.83 0.32 -8.17
C ILE A 483 -32.23 -0.28 -8.07
N LYS A 484 -32.32 -1.59 -7.77
CA LYS A 484 -33.59 -2.30 -7.60
C LYS A 484 -33.80 -2.69 -6.15
N LEU A 485 -34.92 -2.26 -5.56
CA LEU A 485 -35.35 -2.71 -4.24
C LEU A 485 -36.48 -3.71 -4.39
N SER A 486 -36.30 -4.91 -3.85
CA SER A 486 -37.29 -5.98 -3.96
C SER A 486 -38.52 -5.70 -3.11
N LYS A 487 -39.67 -6.27 -3.51
CA LYS A 487 -40.92 -6.22 -2.72
C LYS A 487 -40.75 -6.72 -1.29
N GLY A 488 -39.93 -7.76 -1.08
CA GLY A 488 -39.66 -8.31 0.24
C GLY A 488 -38.91 -7.30 1.12
N PHE A 489 -37.86 -6.69 0.56
CA PHE A 489 -37.07 -5.68 1.25
C PHE A 489 -37.88 -4.43 1.61
N THR A 490 -38.65 -3.89 0.65
CA THR A 490 -39.46 -2.67 0.88
C THR A 490 -40.60 -2.90 1.87
N TRP A 491 -41.10 -4.14 1.98
CA TRP A 491 -42.03 -4.54 3.03
C TRP A 491 -41.34 -4.59 4.40
N GLU A 492 -40.14 -5.18 4.46
CA GLU A 492 -39.38 -5.38 5.69
C GLU A 492 -38.95 -4.07 6.35
N ILE A 493 -38.43 -3.12 5.58
CA ILE A 493 -38.01 -1.82 6.13
C ILE A 493 -39.20 -1.02 6.67
N GLY A 494 -40.41 -1.29 6.17
CA GLY A 494 -41.67 -0.69 6.62
C GLY A 494 -41.84 0.77 6.21
N PRO A 495 -42.97 1.42 6.58
CA PRO A 495 -43.19 2.83 6.30
C PRO A 495 -42.25 3.74 7.07
N GLY A 496 -41.66 4.73 6.40
CA GLY A 496 -40.68 5.64 6.98
C GLY A 496 -39.92 6.42 5.91
N THR A 497 -38.94 7.23 6.33
CA THR A 497 -38.01 7.93 5.43
C THR A 497 -36.65 7.27 5.50
N TYR A 498 -36.04 7.03 4.34
CA TYR A 498 -34.75 6.36 4.21
C TYR A 498 -33.84 7.16 3.27
N ASN A 499 -32.54 7.00 3.45
CA ASN A 499 -31.53 7.54 2.55
C ASN A 499 -31.01 6.45 1.62
N LEU A 500 -30.99 6.74 0.32
CA LEU A 500 -30.17 6.06 -0.67
C LEU A 500 -28.83 6.78 -0.73
N VAL A 501 -27.77 6.13 -0.25
CA VAL A 501 -26.38 6.61 -0.43
C VAL A 501 -25.82 5.93 -1.66
N ILE A 502 -25.27 6.70 -2.60
CA ILE A 502 -24.58 6.22 -3.79
C ILE A 502 -23.09 6.52 -3.65
N GLY A 503 -22.25 5.49 -3.81
CA GLY A 503 -20.81 5.63 -3.97
C GLY A 503 -20.40 5.28 -5.40
N ALA A 504 -20.01 6.28 -6.17
CA ALA A 504 -19.53 6.15 -7.55
C ALA A 504 -18.01 6.05 -7.61
N TYR A 505 -17.49 5.17 -8.47
CA TYR A 505 -16.05 4.93 -8.63
C TYR A 505 -15.68 4.68 -10.10
N SER A 506 -14.38 4.80 -10.39
CA SER A 506 -13.77 4.60 -11.72
C SER A 506 -12.53 3.71 -11.62
N ASP A 507 -12.20 3.00 -12.69
CA ASP A 507 -10.92 2.28 -12.84
C ASP A 507 -9.73 3.19 -13.25
N ARG A 508 -9.98 4.48 -13.51
CA ARG A 508 -8.96 5.47 -13.93
C ARG A 508 -8.66 6.54 -12.89
N VAL A 509 -9.43 6.59 -11.80
CA VAL A 509 -9.16 7.49 -10.67
C VAL A 509 -9.58 6.82 -9.35
N ALA A 510 -8.67 6.82 -8.37
CA ALA A 510 -8.85 6.24 -7.05
C ALA A 510 -9.56 7.22 -6.10
N PHE A 511 -10.68 7.76 -6.56
CA PHE A 511 -11.55 8.64 -5.79
C PHE A 511 -12.99 8.12 -5.85
N VAL A 512 -13.73 8.27 -4.76
CA VAL A 512 -15.14 7.87 -4.69
C VAL A 512 -15.97 9.14 -4.53
N SER A 513 -16.92 9.34 -5.44
CA SER A 513 -17.93 10.40 -5.30
C SER A 513 -19.13 9.84 -4.56
N GLU A 514 -19.64 10.61 -3.61
CA GLU A 514 -20.83 10.26 -2.84
C GLU A 514 -22.00 11.18 -3.20
N ALA A 515 -23.20 10.62 -3.25
CA ALA A 515 -24.46 11.37 -3.21
C ALA A 515 -25.44 10.68 -2.26
N ILE A 516 -26.30 11.48 -1.62
CA ILE A 516 -27.32 10.98 -0.69
C ILE A 516 -28.66 11.58 -1.11
N GLU A 517 -29.62 10.71 -1.42
CA GLU A 517 -31.00 11.10 -1.70
C GLU A 517 -31.97 10.44 -0.74
N SER A 518 -33.01 11.15 -0.33
CA SER A 518 -34.04 10.63 0.57
C SER A 518 -35.27 10.15 -0.20
N PHE A 519 -35.86 9.04 0.22
CA PHE A 519 -37.15 8.56 -0.28
C PHE A 519 -38.03 8.08 0.87
N SER A 520 -39.34 8.13 0.67
CA SER A 520 -40.31 7.65 1.66
C SER A 520 -40.88 6.30 1.24
N VAL A 521 -41.01 5.41 2.21
CA VAL A 521 -41.86 4.22 2.10
C VAL A 521 -43.20 4.55 2.75
N LEU A 522 -44.25 4.54 1.95
CA LEU A 522 -45.61 4.84 2.37
C LEU A 522 -46.31 3.56 2.81
N LYS A 523 -47.23 3.69 3.76
CA LYS A 523 -48.06 2.58 4.21
C LYS A 523 -48.95 2.11 3.05
N ARG A 524 -48.97 0.80 2.80
CA ARG A 524 -49.96 0.21 1.91
C ARG A 524 -51.35 0.33 2.55
N GLU A 525 -52.23 1.11 1.94
CA GLU A 525 -53.63 1.15 2.37
C GLU A 525 -54.30 -0.18 1.97
N VAL A 526 -54.71 -0.95 2.97
CA VAL A 526 -55.56 -2.13 2.77
C VAL A 526 -56.99 -1.62 2.81
N ALA A 527 -57.70 -1.70 1.68
CA ALA A 527 -59.15 -1.44 1.67
C ALA A 527 -59.83 -2.36 2.71
N PRO A 528 -60.79 -1.86 3.51
CA PRO A 528 -61.48 -2.72 4.46
C PRO A 528 -62.13 -3.88 3.72
N ALA A 529 -61.84 -5.10 4.15
CA ALA A 529 -62.45 -6.30 3.57
C ALA A 529 -63.98 -6.21 3.72
N THR A 530 -64.69 -6.03 2.61
CA THR A 530 -66.15 -6.16 2.59
C THR A 530 -66.49 -7.64 2.77
N VAL A 531 -66.68 -8.07 4.03
CA VAL A 531 -67.23 -9.38 4.32
C VAL A 531 -68.68 -9.39 3.84
N THR A 532 -68.92 -9.98 2.67
CA THR A 532 -70.28 -10.23 2.19
C THR A 532 -70.80 -11.47 2.93
N LEU A 533 -71.56 -11.25 4.01
CA LEU A 533 -72.30 -12.30 4.68
C LEU A 533 -73.44 -12.78 3.76
N THR A 534 -73.23 -13.89 3.05
CA THR A 534 -74.32 -14.63 2.42
C THR A 534 -75.14 -15.32 3.49
N LYS A 535 -76.30 -14.74 3.79
CA LYS A 535 -77.27 -15.27 4.76
C LYS A 535 -78.08 -16.37 4.09
N SER A 536 -77.65 -17.62 4.23
CA SER A 536 -78.45 -18.79 3.86
C SER A 536 -79.48 -19.05 4.97
N ILE A 537 -80.75 -18.81 4.67
CA ILE A 537 -81.88 -19.19 5.51
C ILE A 537 -82.15 -20.68 5.29
N VAL A 538 -81.99 -21.48 6.34
CA VAL A 538 -82.64 -22.78 6.45
C VAL A 538 -83.34 -22.80 7.80
N GLU A 539 -84.67 -22.82 7.75
CA GLU A 539 -85.52 -23.13 8.87
C GLU A 539 -85.33 -24.60 9.25
N THR A 540 -85.04 -24.89 10.52
CA THR A 540 -85.62 -26.08 11.14
C THR A 540 -85.70 -25.91 12.65
N THR A 541 -86.91 -26.19 13.13
CA THR A 541 -87.40 -25.97 14.46
C THR A 541 -86.91 -27.05 15.42
N SER A 542 -86.53 -26.62 16.62
CA SER A 542 -86.88 -27.21 17.92
C SER A 542 -85.96 -28.27 18.61
N ILE A 543 -85.72 -27.92 19.89
CA ILE A 543 -85.54 -28.72 21.12
C ILE A 543 -84.15 -29.27 21.50
N VAL A 544 -83.48 -28.47 22.36
CA VAL A 544 -82.88 -28.82 23.67
C VAL A 544 -82.55 -30.30 23.92
N SER A 545 -81.26 -30.59 24.06
CA SER A 545 -80.60 -31.30 25.19
C SER A 545 -79.42 -32.12 24.70
N THR A 546 -78.22 -31.78 25.18
CA THR A 546 -77.11 -32.63 25.64
C THR A 546 -75.78 -31.94 25.41
N VAL A 547 -75.31 -31.30 26.48
CA VAL A 547 -73.88 -31.18 26.76
C VAL A 547 -73.40 -32.61 27.03
N THR A 548 -72.43 -33.11 26.26
CA THR A 548 -71.29 -33.89 26.78
C THR A 548 -70.25 -34.22 25.71
N ALA A 549 -69.00 -34.04 26.13
CA ALA A 549 -67.76 -34.70 25.67
C ALA A 549 -67.01 -34.14 24.45
N MET A 550 -66.05 -33.26 24.74
CA MET A 550 -64.68 -33.32 24.17
C MET A 550 -63.63 -32.95 25.25
N PRO A 551 -62.37 -33.43 25.14
CA PRO A 551 -61.55 -33.88 26.27
C PRO A 551 -60.79 -32.76 27.02
N VAL A 552 -60.47 -33.07 28.28
CA VAL A 552 -59.88 -32.20 29.32
C VAL A 552 -58.37 -31.89 29.12
N GLU A 553 -57.72 -32.31 28.04
CA GLU A 553 -56.25 -32.19 27.92
C GLU A 553 -55.74 -30.92 27.22
N VAL A 554 -56.58 -30.07 26.63
CA VAL A 554 -56.09 -28.90 25.86
C VAL A 554 -56.25 -27.56 26.60
N ILE A 555 -57.01 -27.52 27.70
CA ILE A 555 -57.25 -26.29 28.49
C ILE A 555 -56.21 -26.12 29.62
N GLY A 556 -55.53 -27.19 30.04
CA GLY A 556 -54.51 -27.15 31.10
C GLY A 556 -53.14 -26.61 30.69
N ILE A 557 -52.76 -26.71 29.41
CA ILE A 557 -51.41 -26.34 28.94
C ILE A 557 -51.28 -24.81 28.76
N PHE A 558 -52.35 -24.13 28.34
CA PHE A 558 -52.35 -22.67 28.15
C PHE A 558 -52.34 -21.87 29.46
N ALA A 559 -52.89 -22.42 30.56
CA ALA A 559 -52.89 -21.74 31.86
C ALA A 559 -51.54 -21.83 32.60
N VAL A 560 -50.79 -22.93 32.43
CA VAL A 560 -49.47 -23.11 33.10
C VAL A 560 -48.37 -22.31 32.40
N ILE A 561 -48.40 -22.18 31.08
CA ILE A 561 -47.42 -21.39 30.31
C ILE A 561 -47.54 -19.89 30.62
N LEU A 562 -48.77 -19.39 30.81
CA LEU A 562 -49.01 -17.98 31.15
C LEU A 562 -48.54 -17.64 32.58
N ILE A 563 -48.67 -18.57 33.54
CA ILE A 563 -48.25 -18.36 34.94
C ILE A 563 -46.71 -18.42 35.08
N VAL A 564 -46.04 -19.30 34.33
CA VAL A 564 -44.56 -19.40 34.32
C VAL A 564 -43.93 -18.18 33.65
N ALA A 565 -44.52 -17.67 32.57
CA ALA A 565 -44.05 -16.45 31.90
C ALA A 565 -44.14 -15.21 32.81
N VAL A 566 -45.26 -15.03 33.54
CA VAL A 566 -45.45 -13.90 34.46
C VAL A 566 -44.51 -13.98 35.67
N ALA A 567 -44.26 -15.17 36.21
CA ALA A 567 -43.33 -15.39 37.33
C ALA A 567 -41.85 -15.12 36.94
N LEU A 568 -41.43 -15.48 35.72
CA LEU A 568 -40.08 -15.22 35.21
C LEU A 568 -39.82 -13.72 34.99
N THR A 569 -40.79 -12.97 34.47
CA THR A 569 -40.69 -11.50 34.37
C THR A 569 -40.62 -10.81 35.74
N ALA A 570 -41.29 -11.32 36.77
CA ALA A 570 -41.24 -10.78 38.13
C ALA A 570 -39.91 -11.07 38.87
N ILE A 571 -39.25 -12.19 38.56
CA ILE A 571 -37.94 -12.57 39.14
C ILE A 571 -36.80 -11.81 38.45
N LEU A 572 -36.85 -11.63 37.12
CA LEU A 572 -35.83 -10.89 36.36
C LEU A 572 -35.85 -9.37 36.67
N SER A 573 -37.04 -8.77 36.82
CA SER A 573 -37.20 -7.36 37.24
C SER A 573 -36.75 -7.08 38.68
N ARG A 574 -36.77 -8.08 39.58
CA ARG A 574 -36.22 -7.94 40.95
C ARG A 574 -34.70 -8.10 41.04
N ARG A 575 -34.05 -8.78 40.08
CA ARG A 575 -32.57 -8.89 40.03
C ARG A 575 -31.89 -7.66 39.42
N MET A 576 -32.54 -6.96 38.50
CA MET A 576 -31.99 -5.73 37.89
C MET A 576 -32.02 -4.49 38.79
N LYS A 577 -32.73 -4.50 39.92
CA LYS A 577 -32.76 -3.38 40.89
C LYS A 577 -31.71 -3.47 42.01
N LYS A 578 -30.80 -4.47 41.98
CA LYS A 578 -29.77 -4.69 43.01
C LYS A 578 -28.32 -4.66 42.49
N SER A 579 -28.08 -4.19 41.27
CA SER A 579 -26.73 -4.07 40.69
C SER A 579 -26.51 -2.68 40.10
N THR A 580 -26.56 -1.68 40.98
CA THR A 580 -25.82 -0.41 40.88
C THR A 580 -25.33 -0.08 42.27
#